data_AF-A0A093HQD5-F1
#
_entry.id   AF-A0A093HQD5-F1
#
_cell.length_a   1.000
_cell.length_b   1.000
_cell.length_c   1.000
_cell.angle_alpha   90.00
_cell.angle_beta   90.00
_cell.angle_gamma   90.00
#
_symmetry.space_group_name_H-M   'P 1'
#
loop_
_entity.id
_entity.type
_entity.pdbx_description
1 polymer ?
#
loop_
_entity_poly.entity_id
_entity_poly.type
_entity_poly.pdbx_seq_one_letter_code
_entity_poly.pdbx_strand_id
1 'polypeptide(L)'
;DDWLALKPQEPSPSQCCGSGCKPCIYDVYEKELAQWERAKAKQDKSLLMEKKEQSNNSELNPDTFTAFNISSVEQLTEDTYQYKFELPGNSSLQLSLGQHIVLRGMVNGLEIQRAYTPISPGNAEGYFEVLMKHGELLMLASGTGLTPMLPILQSITDDEEDETFVTLVGCFRTFDKIYLKPLLQDLARYWNIRIFYVLSQVT
;
A
#
# COMPACT_ATOMS: atom_id res chain seq x y z
N ASP A 1 -19.17 17.08 15.98
CA ASP A 1 -20.49 16.69 15.48
C ASP A 1 -20.38 15.26 14.99
N ASP A 2 -20.91 14.29 15.73
CA ASP A 2 -20.62 12.85 15.55
C ASP A 2 -20.88 12.32 14.12
N TRP A 3 -21.77 12.98 13.39
CA TRP A 3 -22.11 12.62 12.02
C TRP A 3 -21.00 12.90 11.01
N LEU A 4 -20.15 13.90 11.26
CA LEU A 4 -19.02 14.24 10.40
C LEU A 4 -17.97 13.12 10.39
N ALA A 5 -17.77 12.43 11.52
CA ALA A 5 -16.84 11.30 11.63
C ALA A 5 -17.35 10.03 10.90
N LEU A 6 -18.65 9.94 10.64
CA LEU A 6 -19.29 8.82 9.96
C LEU A 6 -19.49 9.07 8.46
N LYS A 7 -19.15 10.27 7.97
CA LYS A 7 -19.33 10.61 6.56
C LYS A 7 -18.27 9.86 5.72
N PRO A 8 -18.67 9.15 4.66
CA PRO A 8 -17.73 8.55 3.71
C PRO A 8 -16.79 9.62 3.15
N GLN A 9 -15.51 9.27 2.97
CA GLN A 9 -14.53 10.12 2.34
C GLN A 9 -14.51 9.89 0.84
N GLU A 10 -14.40 10.97 0.08
CA GLU A 10 -14.33 10.90 -1.37
C GLU A 10 -13.03 10.20 -1.81
N PRO A 11 -13.09 9.23 -2.73
CA PRO A 11 -11.91 8.54 -3.24
C PRO A 11 -10.94 9.49 -3.95
N SER A 12 -9.62 9.30 -3.75
CA SER A 12 -8.62 10.05 -4.51
C SER A 12 -8.63 9.62 -5.99
N PRO A 13 -8.21 10.49 -6.93
CA PRO A 13 -8.09 10.10 -8.34
C PRO A 13 -7.20 8.88 -8.58
N SER A 14 -6.18 8.66 -7.74
CA SER A 14 -5.28 7.50 -7.81
C SER A 14 -5.94 6.18 -7.40
N GLN A 15 -7.10 6.20 -6.73
CA GLN A 15 -7.90 5.01 -6.44
C GLN A 15 -8.75 4.54 -7.64
N CYS A 16 -8.75 5.29 -8.74
CA CYS A 16 -9.49 4.95 -9.96
C CYS A 16 -8.63 4.14 -10.94
N CYS A 17 -9.11 2.95 -11.33
CA CYS A 17 -8.47 2.07 -12.32
C CYS A 17 -8.29 2.71 -13.72
N GLY A 18 -8.93 3.86 -14.00
CA GLY A 18 -8.94 4.53 -15.31
C GLY A 18 -9.60 3.74 -16.47
N SER A 19 -10.05 2.51 -16.20
CA SER A 19 -10.40 1.51 -17.22
C SER A 19 -11.90 1.34 -17.43
N GLY A 20 -12.73 2.19 -16.84
CA GLY A 20 -14.20 2.10 -16.96
C GLY A 20 -14.82 0.89 -16.26
N CYS A 21 -14.28 0.53 -15.08
CA CYS A 21 -14.76 -0.56 -14.23
C CYS A 21 -16.23 -0.32 -13.75
N LYS A 22 -17.04 -1.38 -13.56
CA LYS A 22 -18.39 -1.31 -12.95
C LYS A 22 -18.63 -2.50 -11.98
N PRO A 23 -18.97 -2.26 -10.69
CA PRO A 23 -18.99 -0.95 -10.02
C PRO A 23 -17.57 -0.39 -9.86
N CYS A 24 -17.40 0.92 -10.00
CA CYS A 24 -16.14 1.62 -9.72
C CYS A 24 -16.09 2.13 -8.27
N ILE A 25 -14.92 2.61 -7.83
CA ILE A 25 -14.74 3.16 -6.47
C ILE A 25 -15.69 4.33 -6.18
N TYR A 26 -16.00 5.14 -7.20
CA TYR A 26 -16.97 6.22 -7.09
C TYR A 26 -18.40 5.71 -6.92
N ASP A 27 -18.78 4.60 -7.58
CA ASP A 27 -20.11 4.00 -7.42
C ASP A 27 -20.32 3.49 -5.98
N VAL A 28 -19.28 2.93 -5.37
CA VAL A 28 -19.29 2.51 -3.96
C VAL A 28 -19.43 3.72 -3.04
N TYR A 29 -18.61 4.76 -3.25
CA TYR A 29 -18.68 6.01 -2.49
C TYR A 29 -20.06 6.67 -2.57
N GLU A 30 -20.64 6.77 -3.77
CA GLU A 30 -21.97 7.36 -3.96
C GLU A 30 -23.05 6.60 -3.20
N LYS A 31 -22.98 5.26 -3.20
CA LYS A 31 -23.90 4.40 -2.45
C LYS A 31 -23.77 4.60 -0.95
N GLU A 32 -22.54 4.64 -0.42
CA GLU A 32 -22.29 4.89 1.00
C GLU A 32 -22.71 6.31 1.42
N LEU A 33 -22.46 7.31 0.57
CA LEU A 33 -22.88 8.68 0.80
C LEU A 33 -24.40 8.79 0.87
N ALA A 34 -25.12 8.16 -0.06
CA ALA A 34 -26.58 8.12 -0.05
C ALA A 34 -27.15 7.44 1.20
N GLN A 35 -26.50 6.36 1.67
CA GLN A 35 -26.85 5.70 2.93
C GLN A 35 -26.63 6.62 4.13
N TRP A 36 -25.50 7.33 4.17
CA TRP A 36 -25.18 8.31 5.21
C TRP A 36 -26.17 9.47 5.25
N GLU A 37 -26.54 10.02 4.09
CA GLU A 37 -27.53 11.10 3.99
C GLU A 37 -28.90 10.64 4.51
N ARG A 38 -29.32 9.42 4.15
CA ARG A 38 -30.56 8.82 4.62
C ARG A 38 -30.56 8.58 6.13
N ALA A 39 -29.44 8.09 6.68
CA ALA A 39 -29.28 7.87 8.11
C ALA A 39 -29.31 9.19 8.90
N LYS A 40 -28.60 10.21 8.41
CA LYS A 40 -28.56 11.55 9.00
C LYS A 40 -29.93 12.22 8.97
N ALA A 41 -30.66 12.12 7.86
CA ALA A 41 -32.01 12.69 7.72
C ALA A 41 -33.01 12.05 8.69
N LYS A 42 -32.86 10.76 9.00
CA LYS A 42 -33.70 10.03 9.96
C LYS A 42 -33.21 10.10 11.41
N GLN A 43 -32.04 10.72 11.65
CA GLN A 43 -31.31 10.66 12.92
C GLN A 43 -31.12 9.23 13.46
N ASP A 44 -31.09 8.24 12.58
CA ASP A 44 -31.02 6.83 12.92
C ASP A 44 -29.67 6.26 12.49
N LYS A 45 -28.74 6.17 13.44
CA LYS A 45 -27.40 5.62 13.21
C LYS A 45 -27.42 4.11 12.94
N SER A 46 -28.51 3.39 13.24
CA SER A 46 -28.60 1.95 12.98
C SER A 46 -28.61 1.61 11.49
N LEU A 47 -29.04 2.56 10.64
CA LEU A 47 -28.98 2.47 9.19
C LEU A 47 -27.54 2.47 8.64
N LEU A 48 -26.57 2.86 9.48
CA LEU A 48 -25.13 2.73 9.20
C LEU A 48 -24.54 1.44 9.82
N MET A 49 -25.30 0.78 10.70
CA MET A 49 -24.90 -0.41 11.45
C MET A 49 -25.36 -1.72 10.82
N GLU A 50 -26.07 -1.72 9.69
CA GLU A 50 -26.39 -2.95 8.93
C GLU A 50 -25.13 -3.77 8.55
N LYS A 51 -23.91 -3.23 8.74
CA LYS A 51 -22.63 -3.95 8.59
C LYS A 51 -22.00 -4.49 9.90
N LYS A 52 -22.61 -4.37 11.09
CA LYS A 52 -21.99 -4.83 12.37
C LYS A 52 -22.38 -6.23 12.87
N GLU A 53 -23.35 -6.91 12.26
CA GLU A 53 -23.82 -8.26 12.68
C GLU A 53 -23.43 -9.41 11.72
N GLN A 54 -22.27 -9.32 11.05
CA GLN A 54 -21.68 -10.47 10.34
C GLN A 54 -20.27 -10.80 10.87
N SER A 55 -20.15 -10.95 12.19
CA SER A 55 -19.10 -11.79 12.77
C SER A 55 -19.55 -13.25 12.71
N ASN A 56 -19.43 -13.85 11.52
CA ASN A 56 -19.32 -15.30 11.22
C ASN A 56 -19.71 -15.63 9.75
N ASN A 57 -19.31 -14.79 8.78
CA ASN A 57 -19.28 -15.23 7.38
C ASN A 57 -17.82 -15.28 6.92
N SER A 58 -17.34 -16.49 6.66
CA SER A 58 -16.10 -16.83 5.97
C SER A 58 -16.17 -16.50 4.48
N GLU A 59 -16.78 -15.37 4.12
CA GLU A 59 -17.07 -15.02 2.74
C GLU A 59 -16.59 -13.59 2.50
N LEU A 60 -15.69 -13.46 1.53
CA LEU A 60 -15.05 -12.19 1.19
C LEU A 60 -16.10 -11.26 0.57
N ASN A 61 -16.28 -10.09 1.16
CA ASN A 61 -17.20 -9.09 0.66
C ASN A 61 -16.46 -8.10 -0.26
N PRO A 62 -16.86 -7.97 -1.55
CA PRO A 62 -16.19 -7.08 -2.51
C PRO A 62 -16.29 -5.60 -2.14
N ASP A 63 -17.25 -5.21 -1.30
CA ASP A 63 -17.46 -3.82 -0.87
C ASP A 63 -16.69 -3.49 0.44
N THR A 64 -15.78 -4.36 0.90
CA THR A 64 -15.01 -4.11 2.13
C THR A 64 -13.59 -4.66 2.09
N PHE A 65 -12.65 -3.89 2.62
CA PHE A 65 -11.29 -4.39 2.86
C PHE A 65 -11.29 -5.42 3.99
N THR A 66 -10.68 -6.57 3.71
CA THR A 66 -10.43 -7.63 4.68
C THR A 66 -8.93 -7.74 4.90
N ALA A 67 -8.50 -7.84 6.16
CA ALA A 67 -7.09 -8.03 6.48
C ALA A 67 -6.67 -9.48 6.21
N PHE A 68 -5.50 -9.67 5.59
CA PHE A 68 -4.93 -10.99 5.30
C PHE A 68 -3.53 -11.09 5.90
N ASN A 69 -3.15 -12.31 6.29
CA ASN A 69 -1.79 -12.61 6.70
C ASN A 69 -0.98 -13.08 5.49
N ILE A 70 0.25 -12.62 5.38
CA ILE A 70 1.20 -13.15 4.41
C ILE A 70 1.76 -14.46 4.97
N SER A 71 1.49 -15.58 4.30
CA SER A 71 2.04 -16.89 4.69
C SER A 71 3.45 -17.10 4.18
N SER A 72 3.79 -16.56 3.01
CA SER A 72 5.12 -16.69 2.42
C SER A 72 5.42 -15.59 1.42
N VAL A 73 6.71 -15.28 1.29
CA VAL A 73 7.27 -14.39 0.26
C VAL A 73 8.42 -15.15 -0.39
N GLU A 74 8.34 -15.40 -1.69
CA GLU A 74 9.37 -16.07 -2.48
C GLU A 74 9.89 -15.14 -3.57
N GLN A 75 11.21 -15.01 -3.69
CA GLN A 75 11.83 -14.23 -4.74
C GLN A 75 11.93 -15.08 -6.02
N LEU A 76 11.26 -14.66 -7.10
CA LEU A 76 11.26 -15.36 -8.39
C LEU A 76 12.36 -14.84 -9.33
N THR A 77 12.56 -13.52 -9.34
CA THR A 77 13.63 -12.83 -10.08
C THR A 77 14.31 -11.81 -9.18
N GLU A 78 15.32 -11.10 -9.68
CA GLU A 78 16.00 -10.02 -8.96
C GLU A 78 14.99 -9.01 -8.38
N ASP A 79 13.97 -8.65 -9.15
CA ASP A 79 13.01 -7.59 -8.84
C ASP A 79 11.57 -8.10 -8.66
N THR A 80 11.28 -9.39 -8.76
CA THR A 80 9.90 -9.92 -8.71
C THR A 80 9.74 -10.95 -7.61
N TYR A 81 8.73 -10.74 -6.78
CA TYR A 81 8.43 -11.54 -5.60
C TYR A 81 7.00 -12.09 -5.70
N GLN A 82 6.85 -13.37 -5.37
CA GLN A 82 5.57 -14.03 -5.19
C GLN A 82 5.18 -13.94 -3.73
N TYR A 83 4.06 -13.26 -3.47
CA TYR A 83 3.45 -13.19 -2.15
C TYR A 83 2.26 -14.13 -2.08
N LYS A 84 2.20 -14.93 -1.02
CA LYS A 84 1.06 -15.78 -0.70
C LYS A 84 0.36 -15.26 0.53
N PHE A 85 -0.95 -15.08 0.41
CA PHE A 85 -1.83 -14.57 1.46
C PHE A 85 -2.80 -15.65 1.89
N GLU A 86 -3.05 -15.75 3.19
CA GLU A 86 -4.05 -16.66 3.77
C GLU A 86 -5.45 -16.05 3.70
N LEU A 87 -6.41 -16.82 3.19
CA LEU A 87 -7.82 -16.46 3.22
C LEU A 87 -8.51 -17.03 4.45
N PRO A 88 -9.38 -16.26 5.12
CA PRO A 88 -10.10 -16.74 6.30
C PRO A 88 -11.10 -17.85 5.93
N GLY A 89 -11.04 -18.98 6.64
CA GLY A 89 -12.10 -20.00 6.61
C GLY A 89 -12.22 -20.79 5.30
N ASN A 90 -11.12 -21.29 4.74
CA ASN A 90 -11.06 -22.06 3.47
C ASN A 90 -11.84 -21.40 2.31
N SER A 91 -12.03 -20.07 2.36
CA SER A 91 -12.73 -19.34 1.33
C SER A 91 -11.88 -19.21 0.06
N SER A 92 -12.49 -18.84 -1.05
CA SER A 92 -11.80 -18.50 -2.29
C SER A 92 -12.09 -17.05 -2.68
N LEU A 93 -11.24 -16.46 -3.54
CA LEU A 93 -11.47 -15.10 -4.05
C LEU A 93 -12.68 -15.00 -4.99
N GLN A 94 -13.13 -16.12 -5.57
CA GLN A 94 -14.23 -16.20 -6.55
C GLN A 94 -14.10 -15.20 -7.73
N LEU A 95 -12.87 -14.91 -8.14
CA LEU A 95 -12.60 -14.00 -9.24
C LEU A 95 -12.67 -14.70 -10.59
N SER A 96 -13.30 -14.03 -11.54
CA SER A 96 -13.26 -14.37 -12.96
C SER A 96 -11.94 -13.95 -13.61
N LEU A 97 -11.63 -14.54 -14.76
CA LEU A 97 -10.42 -14.22 -15.52
C LEU A 97 -10.31 -12.72 -15.81
N GLY A 98 -9.16 -12.13 -15.47
CA GLY A 98 -8.87 -10.70 -15.67
C GLY A 98 -9.37 -9.78 -14.55
N GLN A 99 -10.07 -10.30 -13.54
CA GLN A 99 -10.38 -9.51 -12.35
C GLN A 99 -9.16 -9.43 -11.41
N HIS A 100 -9.05 -8.31 -10.70
CA HIS A 100 -7.96 -8.02 -9.78
C HIS A 100 -8.52 -7.76 -8.37
N ILE A 101 -7.66 -7.92 -7.37
CA ILE A 101 -7.91 -7.47 -6.00
C ILE A 101 -7.23 -6.13 -5.78
N VAL A 102 -7.79 -5.32 -4.88
CA VAL A 102 -7.12 -4.10 -4.39
C VAL A 102 -6.53 -4.41 -3.02
N LEU A 103 -5.20 -4.37 -2.92
CA LEU A 103 -4.50 -4.44 -1.65
C LEU A 103 -4.33 -3.03 -1.09
N ARG A 104 -4.57 -2.88 0.21
CA ARG A 104 -4.43 -1.62 0.95
C ARG A 104 -3.38 -1.78 2.05
N GLY A 105 -2.47 -0.83 2.14
CA GLY A 105 -1.42 -0.79 3.16
C GLY A 105 -1.23 0.62 3.74
N MET A 106 -0.76 0.68 4.99
CA MET A 106 -0.30 1.92 5.60
C MET A 106 1.21 1.98 5.50
N VAL A 107 1.70 3.04 4.88
CA VAL A 107 3.11 3.23 4.57
C VAL A 107 3.49 4.66 4.94
N ASN A 108 4.35 4.82 5.96
CA ASN A 108 4.74 6.13 6.50
C ASN A 108 3.57 7.04 6.91
N GLY A 109 2.43 6.46 7.30
CA GLY A 109 1.22 7.22 7.64
C GLY A 109 0.36 7.63 6.45
N LEU A 110 0.78 7.32 5.23
CA LEU A 110 -0.02 7.42 4.02
C LEU A 110 -0.69 6.07 3.73
N GLU A 111 -1.93 6.14 3.24
CA GLU A 111 -2.66 4.96 2.82
C GLU A 111 -2.42 4.72 1.33
N ILE A 112 -1.83 3.57 1.00
CA ILE A 112 -1.55 3.17 -0.38
C ILE A 112 -2.49 2.03 -0.76
N GLN A 113 -3.05 2.10 -1.97
CA GLN A 113 -3.91 1.06 -2.52
C GLN A 113 -3.45 0.66 -3.93
N ARG A 114 -3.27 -0.63 -4.18
CA ARG A 114 -2.76 -1.14 -5.47
C ARG A 114 -3.58 -2.32 -5.96
N ALA A 115 -3.86 -2.33 -7.26
CA ALA A 115 -4.55 -3.42 -7.92
C ALA A 115 -3.56 -4.51 -8.32
N TYR A 116 -3.80 -5.74 -7.89
CA TYR A 116 -3.01 -6.91 -8.29
C TYR A 116 -3.93 -8.00 -8.84
N THR A 117 -3.52 -8.63 -9.94
CA THR A 117 -4.22 -9.79 -10.49
C THR A 117 -3.68 -11.05 -9.83
N PRO A 118 -4.51 -11.83 -9.12
CA PRO A 118 -4.05 -13.09 -8.53
C PRO A 118 -3.60 -14.08 -9.59
N ILE A 119 -2.51 -14.79 -9.31
CA ILE A 119 -1.98 -15.88 -10.13
C ILE A 119 -2.47 -17.26 -9.64
N SER A 120 -3.06 -17.31 -8.44
CA SER A 120 -3.67 -18.52 -7.91
C SER A 120 -4.87 -18.96 -8.77
N PRO A 121 -5.11 -20.26 -8.95
CA PRO A 121 -6.30 -20.76 -9.63
C PRO A 121 -7.59 -20.18 -9.03
N GLY A 122 -8.61 -19.93 -9.86
CA GLY A 122 -9.88 -19.34 -9.38
C GLY A 122 -10.64 -20.20 -8.35
N ASN A 123 -10.32 -21.49 -8.27
CA ASN A 123 -10.83 -22.44 -7.28
C ASN A 123 -9.85 -22.70 -6.12
N ALA A 124 -8.78 -21.91 -5.98
CA ALA A 124 -7.90 -22.03 -4.82
C ALA A 124 -8.65 -21.65 -3.55
N GLU A 125 -8.60 -22.53 -2.55
CA GLU A 125 -9.25 -22.38 -1.25
C GLU A 125 -8.21 -22.07 -0.18
N GLY A 126 -8.53 -21.13 0.70
CA GLY A 126 -7.71 -20.77 1.86
C GLY A 126 -6.49 -19.91 1.55
N TYR A 127 -6.23 -19.58 0.29
CA TYR A 127 -5.14 -18.67 -0.07
C TYR A 127 -5.35 -17.98 -1.43
N PHE A 128 -4.57 -16.93 -1.66
CA PHE A 128 -4.31 -16.40 -2.99
C PHE A 128 -2.85 -15.97 -3.13
N GLU A 129 -2.38 -15.87 -4.36
CA GLU A 129 -1.01 -15.49 -4.68
C GLU A 129 -1.00 -14.34 -5.68
N VAL A 130 -0.09 -13.39 -5.49
CA VAL A 130 0.14 -12.27 -6.40
C VAL A 130 1.64 -12.10 -6.64
N LEU A 131 1.98 -11.60 -7.82
CA LEU A 131 3.35 -11.19 -8.15
C LEU A 131 3.47 -9.69 -7.95
N MET A 132 4.46 -9.27 -7.19
CA MET A 132 4.79 -7.86 -6.98
C MET A 132 6.21 -7.61 -7.44
N LYS A 133 6.42 -6.49 -8.13
CA LYS A 133 7.72 -6.10 -8.64
C LYS A 133 8.30 -5.02 -7.73
N HIS A 134 9.44 -5.29 -7.11
CA HIS A 134 10.23 -4.32 -6.39
C HIS A 134 11.33 -3.79 -7.31
N GLY A 135 11.29 -2.52 -7.70
CA GLY A 135 12.48 -1.90 -8.26
C GLY A 135 13.57 -1.86 -7.18
N GLU A 136 14.81 -2.20 -7.50
CA GLU A 136 15.94 -1.97 -6.58
C GLU A 136 16.93 -0.99 -7.18
N LEU A 137 17.26 0.07 -6.44
CA LEU A 137 18.19 1.11 -6.84
C LEU A 137 19.30 1.25 -5.80
N LEU A 138 20.51 0.83 -6.16
CA LEU A 138 21.71 1.07 -5.35
C LEU A 138 22.34 2.40 -5.74
N MET A 139 22.40 3.33 -4.80
CA MET A 139 23.08 4.61 -4.95
C MET A 139 24.38 4.61 -4.15
N LEU A 140 25.48 4.97 -4.81
CA LEU A 140 26.78 5.17 -4.16
C LEU A 140 27.15 6.65 -4.23
N ALA A 141 27.39 7.25 -3.06
CA ALA A 141 27.76 8.66 -2.96
C ALA A 141 28.96 8.84 -2.05
N SER A 142 29.87 9.75 -2.40
CA SER A 142 31.02 10.12 -1.55
C SER A 142 31.07 11.62 -1.36
N GLY A 143 31.06 12.08 -0.10
CA GLY A 143 31.04 13.50 0.23
C GLY A 143 29.88 14.25 -0.45
N THR A 144 30.20 15.25 -1.26
CA THR A 144 29.20 16.04 -2.02
C THR A 144 28.58 15.29 -3.20
N GLY A 145 29.09 14.10 -3.55
CA GLY A 145 28.46 13.20 -4.53
C GLY A 145 27.07 12.71 -4.11
N LEU A 146 26.64 13.02 -2.88
CA LEU A 146 25.29 12.81 -2.39
C LEU A 146 24.27 13.75 -3.06
N THR A 147 24.67 14.97 -3.44
CA THR A 147 23.77 15.99 -3.99
C THR A 147 22.91 15.51 -5.17
N PRO A 148 23.45 14.85 -6.22
CA PRO A 148 22.62 14.35 -7.32
C PRO A 148 21.69 13.19 -6.92
N MET A 149 21.95 12.52 -5.79
CA MET A 149 21.12 11.41 -5.32
C MET A 149 19.84 11.91 -4.63
N LEU A 150 19.86 13.12 -4.07
CA LEU A 150 18.72 13.65 -3.30
C LEU A 150 17.47 13.89 -4.15
N PRO A 151 17.54 14.54 -5.35
CA PRO A 151 16.35 14.70 -6.18
C PRO A 151 15.76 13.37 -6.64
N ILE A 152 16.60 12.35 -6.85
CA ILE A 152 16.14 11.01 -7.25
C ILE A 152 15.41 10.36 -6.09
N LEU A 153 16.01 10.38 -4.88
CA LEU A 153 15.35 9.90 -3.67
C LEU A 153 14.01 10.59 -3.44
N GLN A 154 13.97 11.92 -3.57
CA GLN A 154 12.74 12.70 -3.41
C GLN A 154 11.69 12.33 -4.45
N SER A 155 12.07 12.21 -5.72
CA SER A 155 11.15 11.80 -6.79
C SER A 155 10.52 10.44 -6.53
N ILE A 156 11.30 9.48 -5.99
CA ILE A 156 10.80 8.15 -5.63
C ILE A 156 9.90 8.22 -4.39
N THR A 157 10.27 9.02 -3.39
CA THR A 157 9.48 9.10 -2.15
C THR A 157 8.22 9.95 -2.25
N ASP A 158 8.17 10.87 -3.22
CA ASP A 158 7.02 11.75 -3.47
C ASP A 158 5.99 11.11 -4.41
N ASP A 159 6.37 10.06 -5.16
CA ASP A 159 5.48 9.27 -6.00
C ASP A 159 4.96 8.05 -5.23
N GLU A 160 3.67 8.05 -4.91
CA GLU A 160 3.05 6.93 -4.20
C GLU A 160 3.01 5.65 -5.04
N GLU A 161 3.03 5.76 -6.37
CA GLU A 161 3.02 4.63 -7.32
C GLU A 161 4.41 4.01 -7.52
N ASP A 162 5.47 4.67 -7.05
CA ASP A 162 6.84 4.16 -7.17
C ASP A 162 7.17 3.16 -6.04
N GLU A 163 7.22 1.87 -6.40
CA GLU A 163 7.55 0.76 -5.51
C GLU A 163 9.07 0.47 -5.44
N THR A 164 9.92 1.41 -5.88
CA THR A 164 11.39 1.23 -5.89
C THR A 164 11.96 1.28 -4.48
N PHE A 165 12.61 0.19 -4.08
CA PHE A 165 13.50 0.15 -2.94
C PHE A 165 14.85 0.79 -3.27
N VAL A 166 15.24 1.80 -2.51
CA VAL A 166 16.51 2.48 -2.68
C VAL A 166 17.44 2.13 -1.54
N THR A 167 18.65 1.67 -1.88
CA THR A 167 19.76 1.57 -0.93
C THR A 167 20.79 2.63 -1.25
N LEU A 168 20.96 3.62 -0.38
CA LEU A 168 22.01 4.63 -0.48
C LEU A 168 23.18 4.25 0.43
N VAL A 169 24.37 4.10 -0.16
CA VAL A 169 25.64 3.98 0.57
C VAL A 169 26.39 5.30 0.47
N GLY A 170 26.42 6.04 1.58
CA GLY A 170 27.12 7.31 1.72
C GLY A 170 28.50 7.14 2.37
N CYS A 171 29.56 7.46 1.63
CA CYS A 171 30.94 7.40 2.09
C CYS A 171 31.41 8.77 2.62
N PHE A 172 31.81 8.81 3.88
CA PHE A 172 32.28 10.02 4.57
C PHE A 172 33.57 9.76 5.33
N ARG A 173 34.31 10.82 5.67
CA ARG A 173 35.52 10.68 6.51
C ARG A 173 35.17 10.33 7.95
N THR A 174 34.30 11.13 8.55
CA THR A 174 33.84 11.00 9.93
C THR A 174 32.35 11.28 10.01
N PHE A 175 31.71 10.90 11.11
CA PHE A 175 30.26 11.06 11.29
C PHE A 175 29.81 12.53 11.26
N ASP A 176 30.62 13.45 11.80
CA ASP A 176 30.32 14.89 11.82
C ASP A 176 30.38 15.54 10.43
N LYS A 177 30.97 14.86 9.44
CA LYS A 177 31.09 15.34 8.06
C LYS A 177 29.97 14.85 7.14
N ILE A 178 28.94 14.22 7.68
CA ILE A 178 27.74 13.84 6.93
C ILE A 178 26.91 15.09 6.69
N TYR A 179 26.87 15.56 5.44
CA TYR A 179 26.03 16.68 5.02
C TYR A 179 24.55 16.29 5.04
N LEU A 180 23.67 17.25 5.32
CA LEU A 180 22.20 17.09 5.23
C LEU A 180 21.65 15.91 6.05
N LYS A 181 22.33 15.57 7.14
CA LYS A 181 21.96 14.45 8.01
C LYS A 181 20.49 14.45 8.45
N PRO A 182 19.85 15.59 8.82
CA PRO A 182 18.42 15.59 9.15
C PRO A 182 17.55 15.13 7.97
N LEU A 183 17.82 15.63 6.75
CA LEU A 183 17.09 15.23 5.55
C LEU A 183 17.28 13.74 5.25
N LEU A 184 18.51 13.23 5.35
CA LEU A 184 18.76 11.79 5.16
C LEU A 184 18.05 10.94 6.22
N GLN A 185 17.97 11.41 7.46
CA GLN A 185 17.22 10.72 8.51
C GLN A 185 15.71 10.73 8.22
N ASP A 186 15.17 11.82 7.69
CA ASP A 186 13.76 11.88 7.29
C ASP A 186 13.49 10.96 6.09
N LEU A 187 14.35 10.95 5.07
CA LEU A 187 14.25 10.02 3.94
C LEU A 187 14.38 8.56 4.37
N ALA A 188 15.26 8.24 5.34
CA ALA A 188 15.41 6.90 5.88
C ALA A 188 14.21 6.40 6.70
N ARG A 189 13.22 7.25 7.01
CA ARG A 189 11.96 6.81 7.61
C ARG A 189 11.02 6.16 6.60
N TYR A 190 11.25 6.36 5.31
CA TYR A 190 10.42 5.75 4.29
C TYR A 190 10.67 4.25 4.24
N TRP A 191 9.58 3.47 4.23
CA TRP A 191 9.60 2.01 4.18
C TRP A 191 10.52 1.39 3.10
N ASN A 192 10.66 2.07 1.96
CA ASN A 192 11.42 1.64 0.79
C ASN A 192 12.84 2.25 0.72
N ILE A 193 13.30 3.02 1.71
CA ILE A 193 14.60 3.68 1.69
C ILE A 193 15.52 3.11 2.78
N ARG A 194 16.71 2.67 2.39
CA ARG A 194 17.79 2.21 3.30
C ARG A 194 19.02 3.06 3.09
N ILE A 195 19.58 3.60 4.17
CA ILE A 195 20.79 4.44 4.10
C ILE A 195 21.89 3.84 4.98
N PHE A 196 23.03 3.55 4.37
CA PHE A 196 24.25 3.10 5.05
C PHE A 196 25.31 4.19 5.00
N TYR A 197 25.97 4.43 6.13
CA TYR A 197 27.11 5.33 6.20
C TYR A 197 28.40 4.52 6.34
N VAL A 198 29.31 4.69 5.38
CA VAL A 198 30.65 4.13 5.43
C VAL A 198 31.60 5.23 5.84
N LEU A 199 32.24 5.08 7.00
CA LEU A 199 33.20 6.03 7.53
C LEU A 199 34.63 5.53 7.29
N SER A 200 35.46 6.33 6.63
CA SER A 200 36.86 5.96 6.39
C SER A 200 37.77 6.17 7.60
N GLN A 201 37.30 6.92 8.61
CA GLN A 201 37.99 7.12 9.89
C GLN A 201 36.99 6.90 11.02
N VAL A 202 37.37 6.06 11.98
CA VAL A 202 36.64 5.89 13.23
C VAL A 202 37.05 7.05 14.13
N THR A 203 36.12 7.97 14.39
CA THR A 203 36.26 8.98 15.44
C THR A 203 36.04 8.38 16.81
#